data_AF-A0A139MIX4-F1
#
_entry.id   AF-A0A139MIX4-F1
#
_cell.length_a   1.000
_cell.length_b   1.000
_cell.length_c   1.000
_cell.angle_alpha   90.00
_cell.angle_beta   90.00
_cell.angle_gamma   90.00
#
_symmetry.space_group_name_H-M   'P 1'
#
loop_
_entity.id
_entity.type
_entity.pdbx_description
1 polymer ?
#
loop_
_entity_poly.entity_id
_entity_poly.type
_entity_poly.pdbx_seq_one_letter_code
_entity_poly.pdbx_strand_id
1 'polypeptide(L)'
;MINNHEIIGGQFDLTAGTYTISYQPNQDYIERYSAETPAAEIMSDAYLVEKIDKIDPILDFFRNDPDALNGGLGKLSLKKLNEILPFITISQENLDKIVELLEATPVISQRKD
;
A
#
# COMPACT_ATOMS: atom_id res chain seq x y z
N MET A 1 28.23 19.04 -4.75
CA MET A 1 29.11 20.23 -4.67
C MET A 1 30.10 20.24 -5.81
N ILE A 2 30.32 21.40 -6.42
CA ILE A 2 31.40 21.65 -7.40
C ILE A 2 32.23 22.80 -6.82
N ASN A 3 33.52 22.58 -6.58
CA ASN A 3 34.43 23.58 -5.99
C ASN A 3 33.89 24.25 -4.70
N ASN A 4 33.35 23.46 -3.76
CA ASN A 4 32.70 23.94 -2.51
C ASN A 4 31.42 24.78 -2.68
N HIS A 5 30.82 24.82 -3.88
CA HIS A 5 29.52 25.43 -4.09
C HIS A 5 28.43 24.37 -4.29
N GLU A 6 27.27 24.59 -3.67
CA GLU A 6 26.04 23.83 -3.89
C GLU A 6 25.29 24.41 -5.08
N ILE A 7 25.00 23.58 -6.08
CA ILE A 7 24.25 23.97 -7.28
C ILE A 7 23.14 22.93 -7.48
N ILE A 8 21.90 23.40 -7.67
CA ILE A 8 20.71 22.55 -7.79
C ILE A 8 20.23 22.59 -9.24
N GLY A 9 20.31 21.44 -9.93
CA GLY A 9 19.84 21.28 -11.32
C GLY A 9 20.73 21.93 -12.38
N GLY A 10 20.51 21.54 -13.64
CA GLY A 10 21.28 22.04 -14.80
C GLY A 10 22.15 20.97 -15.48
N GLN A 11 22.90 21.39 -16.49
CA GLN A 11 23.89 20.56 -17.18
C GLN A 11 25.28 20.89 -16.63
N PHE A 12 26.03 19.87 -16.25
CA PHE A 12 27.35 20.02 -15.63
C PHE A 12 28.39 19.27 -16.45
N ASP A 13 29.40 19.99 -16.93
CA ASP A 13 30.59 19.38 -17.53
C ASP A 13 31.59 19.04 -16.41
N LEU A 14 31.69 17.74 -16.10
CA LEU A 14 32.64 17.25 -15.11
C LEU A 14 34.02 17.09 -15.76
N THR A 15 35.04 17.73 -15.19
CA THR A 15 36.45 17.62 -15.63
C THR A 15 37.26 16.79 -14.63
N ALA A 16 38.59 16.78 -14.70
CA ALA A 16 39.41 16.04 -13.73
C ALA A 16 39.28 16.66 -12.32
N GLY A 17 38.75 15.90 -11.36
CA GLY A 17 38.52 16.35 -9.98
C GLY A 17 37.71 15.35 -9.15
N THR A 18 37.38 15.71 -7.91
CA THR A 18 36.49 14.94 -7.03
C THR A 18 35.14 15.64 -6.93
N TYR A 19 34.06 14.90 -7.18
CA TYR A 19 32.69 15.42 -7.15
C TYR A 19 31.82 14.59 -6.20
N THR A 20 30.94 15.26 -5.46
CA THR A 20 29.88 14.60 -4.67
C THR A 20 28.54 15.01 -5.26
N ILE A 21 27.83 14.03 -5.81
CA ILE A 21 26.48 14.16 -6.36
C ILE A 21 25.51 13.58 -5.33
N SER A 22 24.47 14.33 -5.00
CA SER A 22 23.37 13.91 -4.13
C SER A 22 22.06 14.05 -4.89
N TYR A 23 21.24 12.99 -4.89
CA TYR A 23 19.91 13.00 -5.47
C TYR A 23 18.88 13.07 -4.35
N GLN A 24 18.01 14.08 -4.39
CA GLN A 24 16.85 14.18 -3.53
C GLN A 24 15.59 14.08 -4.39
N PRO A 25 14.83 12.98 -4.33
CA PRO A 25 13.56 12.89 -5.03
C PRO A 25 12.59 13.95 -4.49
N ASN A 26 11.87 14.60 -5.39
CA ASN A 26 10.85 15.61 -5.08
C ASN A 26 9.41 15.08 -5.28
N GLN A 27 9.27 13.81 -5.65
CA GLN A 27 8.00 13.12 -5.79
C GLN A 27 7.95 11.94 -4.84
N ASP A 28 6.76 11.66 -4.33
CA ASP A 28 6.49 10.47 -3.54
C ASP A 28 6.35 9.26 -4.48
N TYR A 29 7.40 8.46 -4.57
CA TYR A 29 7.45 7.24 -5.38
C TYR A 29 7.05 5.99 -4.59
N ILE A 30 6.58 6.15 -3.34
CA ILE A 30 6.16 5.00 -2.52
C ILE A 30 4.79 4.54 -3.00
N GLU A 31 4.77 3.37 -3.64
CA GLU A 31 3.54 2.68 -3.97
C GLU A 31 2.84 2.20 -2.69
N ARG A 32 1.52 2.43 -2.62
CA ARG A 32 0.67 2.11 -1.47
C ARG A 32 -0.51 1.28 -1.91
N TYR A 33 -1.15 0.60 -0.96
CA TYR A 33 -2.41 -0.07 -1.23
C TYR A 33 -3.51 0.96 -1.55
N SER A 34 -4.63 0.47 -2.08
CA SER A 34 -5.77 1.30 -2.44
C SER A 34 -7.08 0.63 -2.01
N ALA A 35 -8.17 1.38 -2.07
CA ALA A 35 -9.51 0.83 -1.87
C ALA A 35 -9.87 -0.32 -2.83
N GLU A 36 -9.18 -0.41 -3.98
CA GLU A 36 -9.40 -1.44 -5.00
C GLU A 36 -8.46 -2.64 -4.85
N THR A 37 -7.59 -2.64 -3.82
CA THR A 37 -6.71 -3.76 -3.53
C THR A 37 -7.54 -5.04 -3.30
N PRO A 38 -7.23 -6.15 -3.99
CA PRO A 38 -7.93 -7.42 -3.80
C PRO A 38 -7.81 -7.97 -2.37
N ALA A 39 -8.87 -8.58 -1.87
CA ALA A 39 -8.87 -9.23 -0.55
C ALA A 39 -7.77 -10.30 -0.42
N ALA A 40 -7.44 -11.01 -1.51
CA ALA A 40 -6.34 -11.98 -1.53
C ALA A 40 -4.96 -11.34 -1.31
N GLU A 41 -4.76 -10.13 -1.81
CA GLU A 41 -3.51 -9.38 -1.63
C GLU A 41 -3.43 -8.80 -0.21
N ILE A 42 -4.55 -8.34 0.35
CA ILE A 42 -4.61 -7.95 1.76
C ILE A 42 -4.27 -9.14 2.66
N MET A 43 -4.87 -10.31 2.39
CA MET A 43 -4.69 -11.52 3.19
C MET A 43 -3.27 -12.12 3.11
N SER A 44 -2.47 -11.77 2.09
CA SER A 44 -1.07 -12.18 2.00
C SER A 44 -0.13 -11.31 2.84
N ASP A 45 -0.62 -10.17 3.34
CA ASP A 45 0.12 -9.22 4.16
C ASP A 45 -0.29 -9.30 5.64
N ALA A 46 0.50 -10.03 6.44
CA ALA A 46 0.22 -10.23 7.86
C ALA A 46 0.03 -8.92 8.66
N TYR A 47 0.71 -7.83 8.26
CA TYR A 47 0.58 -6.54 8.93
C TYR A 47 -0.76 -5.88 8.60
N LEU A 48 -1.18 -5.90 7.33
CA LEU A 48 -2.51 -5.38 6.97
C LEU A 48 -3.61 -6.19 7.64
N VAL A 49 -3.47 -7.51 7.64
CA VAL A 49 -4.41 -8.44 8.29
C VAL A 49 -4.60 -8.06 9.77
N GLU A 50 -3.51 -7.89 10.51
CA GLU A 50 -3.55 -7.51 11.93
C GLU A 50 -4.20 -6.13 12.15
N LYS A 51 -3.91 -5.17 11.27
CA LYS A 51 -4.43 -3.80 11.40
C LYS A 51 -5.91 -3.72 11.04
N ILE A 52 -6.34 -4.45 10.01
CA ILE A 52 -7.75 -4.51 9.60
C ILE A 52 -8.57 -5.25 10.65
N ASP A 53 -8.08 -6.35 11.23
CA ASP A 53 -8.78 -7.07 12.31
C ASP A 53 -9.11 -6.19 13.52
N LYS A 54 -8.27 -5.17 13.79
CA LYS A 54 -8.51 -4.20 14.87
C LYS A 54 -9.63 -3.21 14.55
N ILE A 55 -9.94 -3.02 13.27
CA ILE A 55 -11.02 -2.15 12.79
C ILE A 55 -12.31 -2.96 12.65
N ASP A 56 -12.23 -4.12 11.97
CA ASP A 56 -13.36 -4.96 11.63
C ASP A 56 -12.92 -6.43 11.45
N PRO A 57 -13.67 -7.41 12.01
CA PRO A 57 -13.36 -8.84 11.89
C PRO A 57 -13.67 -9.42 10.50
N ILE A 58 -13.95 -8.59 9.48
CA ILE A 58 -14.33 -9.04 8.14
C ILE A 58 -13.41 -10.11 7.53
N LEU A 59 -12.11 -10.07 7.84
CA LEU A 59 -11.15 -11.02 7.29
C LEU A 59 -11.37 -12.45 7.80
N ASP A 60 -12.12 -12.65 8.89
CA ASP A 60 -12.51 -13.97 9.39
C ASP A 60 -13.32 -14.75 8.35
N PHE A 61 -14.09 -14.08 7.50
CA PHE A 61 -14.79 -14.74 6.40
C PHE A 61 -13.82 -15.55 5.51
N PHE A 62 -12.69 -14.95 5.14
CA PHE A 62 -11.68 -15.58 4.30
C PHE A 62 -10.81 -16.58 5.06
N ARG A 63 -10.63 -16.42 6.37
CA ARG A 63 -9.94 -17.41 7.21
C ARG A 63 -10.76 -18.70 7.35
N ASN A 64 -12.08 -18.55 7.48
CA ASN A 64 -13.00 -19.65 7.64
C ASN A 64 -13.35 -20.33 6.31
N ASP A 65 -13.25 -19.62 5.19
CA ASP A 65 -13.45 -20.14 3.85
C ASP A 65 -12.27 -19.79 2.91
N PRO A 66 -11.22 -20.64 2.89
CA PRO A 66 -10.09 -20.47 1.98
C PRO A 66 -10.47 -20.60 0.50
N ASP A 67 -11.57 -21.28 0.16
CA ASP A 67 -12.03 -21.41 -1.22
C ASP A 67 -12.63 -20.09 -1.72
N ALA A 68 -13.30 -19.33 -0.84
CA ALA A 68 -13.72 -17.96 -1.13
C ALA A 68 -12.52 -17.05 -1.42
N LEU A 69 -11.44 -17.20 -0.65
CA LEU A 69 -10.20 -16.42 -0.82
C LEU A 69 -9.45 -16.77 -2.12
N ASN A 70 -9.31 -18.05 -2.42
CA ASN A 70 -8.62 -18.51 -3.63
C ASN A 70 -9.52 -18.47 -4.89
N GLY A 71 -10.82 -18.30 -4.70
CA GLY A 71 -11.83 -18.24 -5.74
C GLY A 71 -12.04 -16.83 -6.30
N GLY A 72 -13.27 -16.56 -6.76
CA GLY A 72 -13.63 -15.28 -7.38
C GLY A 72 -13.70 -14.11 -6.38
N LEU A 73 -13.98 -14.39 -5.11
CA LEU A 73 -14.20 -13.34 -4.11
C LEU A 73 -12.89 -12.70 -3.63
N GLY A 74 -11.80 -13.46 -3.50
CA GLY A 74 -10.49 -12.90 -3.15
C GLY A 74 -9.91 -11.94 -4.21
N LYS A 75 -10.42 -11.98 -5.44
CA LYS A 75 -10.03 -11.04 -6.52
C LYS A 75 -10.75 -9.70 -6.44
N LEU A 76 -11.73 -9.56 -5.55
CA LEU A 76 -12.52 -8.35 -5.35
C LEU A 76 -11.99 -7.56 -4.16
N SER A 77 -12.25 -6.25 -4.17
CA SER A 77 -11.98 -5.37 -3.03
C SER A 77 -13.01 -5.56 -1.92
N LEU A 78 -12.63 -5.23 -0.68
CA LEU A 78 -13.53 -5.29 0.48
C LEU A 78 -14.78 -4.42 0.29
N LYS A 79 -14.63 -3.27 -0.37
CA LYS A 79 -15.76 -2.41 -0.77
C LYS A 79 -16.73 -3.16 -1.67
N LYS A 80 -16.23 -3.82 -2.72
CA LYS A 80 -17.07 -4.56 -3.66
C LYS A 80 -17.76 -5.76 -3.01
N LEU A 81 -17.07 -6.42 -2.09
CA LEU A 81 -17.63 -7.52 -1.31
C LEU A 81 -18.78 -7.05 -0.41
N ASN A 82 -18.64 -5.90 0.24
CA ASN A 82 -19.70 -5.29 1.05
C ASN A 82 -20.96 -4.90 0.23
N GLU A 83 -20.79 -4.58 -1.06
CA GLU A 83 -21.92 -4.30 -1.97
C GLU A 83 -22.63 -5.58 -2.44
N ILE A 84 -21.88 -6.65 -2.71
CA ILE A 84 -22.42 -7.87 -3.34
C ILE A 84 -22.95 -8.85 -2.29
N LEU A 85 -22.30 -8.93 -1.13
CA LEU A 85 -22.55 -9.97 -0.13
C LEU A 85 -23.33 -9.38 1.06
N PRO A 86 -24.65 -9.62 1.15
CA PRO A 86 -25.49 -9.01 2.20
C PRO A 86 -25.19 -9.52 3.62
N PHE A 87 -24.46 -10.63 3.75
CA PHE A 87 -24.04 -11.21 5.02
C PHE A 87 -22.69 -10.69 5.51
N ILE A 88 -21.95 -9.99 4.65
CA ILE A 88 -20.78 -9.20 5.03
C ILE A 88 -21.31 -7.80 5.34
N THR A 89 -21.37 -7.43 6.61
CA THR A 89 -21.87 -6.12 7.02
C THR A 89 -20.74 -5.31 7.64
N ILE A 90 -19.91 -4.73 6.78
CA ILE A 90 -18.93 -3.72 7.21
C ILE A 90 -19.68 -2.40 7.32
N SER A 91 -19.58 -1.74 8.47
CA SER A 91 -20.12 -0.39 8.60
C SER A 91 -19.37 0.56 7.65
N GLN A 92 -20.06 1.59 7.13
CA GLN A 92 -19.40 2.57 6.25
C GLN A 92 -18.19 3.23 6.95
N GLU A 93 -18.31 3.51 8.25
CA GLU A 93 -17.22 4.06 9.06
C GLU A 93 -15.99 3.12 9.11
N ASN A 94 -16.20 1.83 9.30
CA ASN A 94 -15.10 0.86 9.30
C ASN A 94 -14.48 0.72 7.91
N LEU A 95 -15.30 0.75 6.86
CA LEU A 95 -14.82 0.70 5.49
C LEU A 95 -13.93 1.91 5.18
N ASP A 96 -14.33 3.12 5.58
CA ASP A 96 -13.54 4.34 5.37
C ASP A 96 -12.20 4.26 6.13
N LYS A 97 -12.19 3.77 7.38
CA LYS A 97 -10.95 3.55 8.15
C LYS A 97 -10.03 2.52 7.51
N ILE A 98 -10.58 1.46 6.92
CA ILE A 98 -9.81 0.43 6.21
C ILE A 98 -9.19 1.05 4.95
N VAL A 99 -9.94 1.86 4.20
CA VAL A 99 -9.42 2.55 3.01
C VAL A 99 -8.28 3.51 3.39
N GLU A 100 -8.47 4.34 4.41
CA GLU A 100 -7.40 5.22 4.91
C GLU A 100 -6.15 4.44 5.33
N LEU A 101 -6.32 3.30 6.01
CA LEU A 101 -5.22 2.42 6.37
C LEU A 101 -4.49 1.89 5.13
N LEU A 102 -5.21 1.43 4.11
CA LEU A 102 -4.61 0.93 2.87
C LEU A 102 -3.82 2.04 2.16
N GLU A 103 -4.43 3.21 1.99
CA GLU A 103 -3.82 4.35 1.30
C GLU A 103 -2.65 4.96 2.07
N ALA A 104 -2.56 4.76 3.39
CA ALA A 104 -1.40 5.17 4.19
C ALA A 104 -0.27 4.13 4.17
N THR A 105 -0.56 2.89 3.77
CA THR A 105 0.36 1.77 3.93
C THR A 105 1.10 1.47 2.63
N PRO A 106 2.45 1.51 2.63
CA PRO A 106 3.26 1.09 1.48
C PRO A 106 3.03 -0.38 1.13
N VAL A 107 3.03 -0.72 -0.15
CA VAL A 107 2.96 -2.13 -0.59
C VAL A 107 4.15 -2.93 -0.05
N ILE A 108 3.99 -4.24 0.15
CA ILE A 108 5.05 -5.12 0.74
C ILE A 108 6.42 -4.87 0.11
N SER A 109 6.51 -4.74 -1.22
CA SER A 109 7.78 -4.53 -1.93
C SER A 109 8.49 -3.21 -1.57
N GLN A 110 7.77 -2.22 -1.03
CA GLN A 110 8.29 -0.92 -0.61
C GLN A 110 8.61 -0.86 0.89
N ARG A 111 8.13 -1.82 1.67
CA ARG A 111 8.50 -1.96 3.09
C ARG A 111 9.86 -2.65 3.15
N LYS A 112 10.93 -1.85 3.09
CA LYS A 112 12.29 -2.34 3.35
C LYS A 112 12.34 -2.93 4.77
N ASP A 113 12.79 -4.19 4.87
CA ASP A 113 13.34 -4.74 6.12
C ASP A 113 14.64 -4.01 6.51
#